data_AF-A0A261B688-F1
#
_entry.id   AF-A0A261B688-F1
#
_cell.length_a   1.000
_cell.length_b   1.000
_cell.length_c   1.000
_cell.angle_alpha   90.00
_cell.angle_beta   90.00
_cell.angle_gamma   90.00
#
_symmetry.space_group_name_H-M   'P 1'
#
loop_
_entity.id
_entity.type
_entity.pdbx_description
1 polymer ?
#
loop_
_entity_poly.entity_id
_entity_poly.type
_entity_poly.pdbx_seq_one_letter_code
_entity_poly.pdbx_strand_id
1 'polypeptide(L)'
;MYILVYCPMIVTRGTPDVFVNSISLVLIWEECLANCTGNDLCVAAHTIGDGNCQIFEFGDLQTVKRSYDIESKFAYKIKNENRSTCPADDTVGETVQEIKFLFEILQALFQNFIIGINETSGREVSVEYTVSFDQSSQFWNFQSMRPRLCPNHRYKMFKRALGPWCMAFVVDAYCHNYTEGAAYCTSMPTRILSGIDTPEEFEFLKERADSWNWFNSSSPLYSVWVSGVRKPACVGNPSCQGLSAFSFDDPTLSANPTGFLFNPGKPDGTGEDCLAFRVNSDRTCGIDNIRCDQVRTSDNSTGITGYISVDSVMIVTRGTPEVYVNSTSLVLIWEECLAKCTGNDLCVAVHTIGDGNCQIFEFGDLQTVKRSSDIESKFAYKIKNGNLSTCPADDTVGETNFIFGTNRTSGRQVYLDYTLSFDQTSQSWNFQSTSPRLCPSTTYKMFKRPLGPWCIDFSSNSGCRNYTAISSICTRMPNRFLSGIDTPEEFEFIKGQAAAMRWLNASYPLYAVWLSGVKKPEFVGNASCQGLSHSPTQPYLPTRPVIYSTRGKPDGTGADCLAFRVNSDRTCGIDNIQCDQIRTSDNSTCLGGQVCGISPS
;
A
#
# COMPACT_ATOMS: atom_id res chain seq x y z
N MET A 1 -6.04 34.53 -16.35
CA MET A 1 -7.23 34.08 -15.61
C MET A 1 -7.83 32.92 -16.39
N TYR A 2 -7.41 31.70 -16.09
CA TYR A 2 -7.94 30.50 -16.74
C TYR A 2 -9.27 30.17 -16.06
N ILE A 3 -10.38 30.33 -16.77
CA ILE A 3 -11.68 29.83 -16.33
C ILE A 3 -11.64 28.32 -16.58
N LEU A 4 -11.38 27.54 -15.52
CA LEU A 4 -11.62 26.10 -15.52
C LEU A 4 -13.14 25.90 -15.60
N VAL A 5 -13.63 25.52 -16.78
CA VAL A 5 -15.03 25.15 -16.96
C VAL A 5 -15.22 23.75 -16.39
N TYR A 6 -15.56 23.65 -15.10
CA TYR A 6 -16.06 22.43 -14.50
C TYR A 6 -17.48 22.20 -15.03
N CYS A 7 -17.68 21.19 -15.87
CA CYS A 7 -19.02 20.74 -16.24
C CYS A 7 -19.41 19.54 -15.37
N PRO A 8 -20.24 19.75 -14.34
CA PRO A 8 -20.53 18.68 -13.39
C PRO A 8 -21.42 17.59 -14.00
N MET A 9 -22.34 17.93 -14.91
CA MET A 9 -23.33 16.99 -15.46
C MET A 9 -23.57 17.19 -16.97
N ILE A 10 -23.79 16.10 -17.71
CA ILE A 10 -24.38 16.10 -19.06
C ILE A 10 -25.89 16.06 -18.93
N VAL A 11 -26.59 16.93 -19.66
CA VAL A 11 -28.05 16.90 -19.80
C VAL A 11 -28.41 16.27 -21.14
N THR A 12 -29.36 15.33 -21.13
CA THR A 12 -29.92 14.64 -22.28
C THR A 12 -31.43 14.41 -22.05
N ARG A 13 -32.08 13.67 -22.96
CA ARG A 13 -33.50 13.26 -22.85
C ARG A 13 -33.61 11.77 -22.66
N GLY A 14 -34.22 11.37 -21.56
CA GLY A 14 -34.36 9.96 -21.23
C GLY A 14 -35.22 9.72 -20.01
N THR A 15 -35.76 8.51 -19.93
CA THR A 15 -36.54 8.04 -18.80
C THR A 15 -35.81 6.85 -18.18
N PRO A 16 -35.49 6.89 -16.88
CA PRO A 16 -34.99 5.74 -16.14
C PRO A 16 -35.89 4.53 -16.36
N ASP A 17 -35.29 3.40 -16.75
CA ASP A 17 -36.03 2.18 -17.08
C ASP A 17 -35.76 1.08 -16.05
N VAL A 18 -34.49 0.73 -15.85
CA VAL A 18 -34.07 -0.20 -14.80
C VAL A 18 -33.25 0.53 -13.76
N PHE A 19 -33.77 0.58 -12.54
CA PHE A 19 -33.08 1.12 -11.37
C PHE A 19 -33.52 0.39 -10.09
N VAL A 20 -32.65 0.41 -9.08
CA VAL A 20 -32.85 -0.22 -7.77
C VAL A 20 -33.57 0.73 -6.82
N ASN A 21 -33.15 2.01 -6.79
CA ASN A 21 -33.73 3.03 -5.92
C ASN A 21 -33.66 4.42 -6.58
N SER A 22 -34.37 5.40 -6.00
CA SER A 22 -34.26 6.81 -6.36
C SER A 22 -34.73 7.69 -5.20
N ILE A 23 -34.14 8.87 -5.05
CA ILE A 23 -34.57 9.86 -4.06
C ILE A 23 -35.42 10.89 -4.77
N SER A 24 -36.71 10.95 -4.44
CA SER A 24 -37.62 11.97 -4.99
C SER A 24 -37.51 13.25 -4.18
N LEU A 25 -37.29 14.37 -4.87
CA LEU A 25 -37.13 15.70 -4.30
C LEU A 25 -38.16 16.65 -4.90
N VAL A 26 -38.76 17.49 -4.05
CA VAL A 26 -39.64 18.58 -4.47
C VAL A 26 -38.78 19.79 -4.79
N LEU A 27 -38.06 19.72 -5.91
CA LEU A 27 -37.16 20.74 -6.42
C LEU A 27 -37.43 20.96 -7.90
N ILE A 28 -37.34 22.20 -8.35
CA ILE A 28 -37.30 22.51 -9.78
C ILE A 28 -36.02 21.93 -10.41
N TRP A 29 -36.01 21.76 -11.73
CA TRP A 29 -34.91 21.09 -12.45
C TRP A 29 -33.54 21.69 -12.13
N GLU A 30 -33.42 23.01 -12.11
CA GLU A 30 -32.16 23.72 -11.86
C GLU A 30 -31.65 23.48 -10.43
N GLU A 31 -32.54 23.49 -9.44
CA GLU A 31 -32.21 23.19 -8.05
C GLU A 31 -31.87 21.71 -7.86
N CYS A 32 -32.53 20.83 -8.60
CA CYS A 32 -32.24 19.40 -8.61
C CYS A 32 -30.85 19.10 -9.19
N LEU A 33 -30.52 19.75 -10.31
CA LEU A 33 -29.18 19.66 -10.91
C LEU A 33 -28.12 20.18 -9.94
N ALA A 34 -28.37 21.30 -9.27
CA ALA A 34 -27.46 21.86 -8.27
C ALA A 34 -27.29 20.92 -7.06
N ASN A 35 -28.39 20.32 -6.59
CA ASN A 35 -28.38 19.35 -5.50
C ASN A 35 -27.56 18.10 -5.88
N CYS A 36 -27.84 17.48 -7.02
CA CYS A 36 -27.07 16.33 -7.50
C CYS A 36 -25.60 16.69 -7.79
N THR A 37 -25.33 17.90 -8.26
CA THR A 37 -23.97 18.41 -8.46
C THR A 37 -23.21 18.50 -7.14
N GLY A 38 -23.85 19.05 -6.09
CA GLY A 38 -23.27 19.21 -4.76
C GLY A 38 -23.26 17.93 -3.91
N ASN A 39 -24.09 16.94 -4.24
CA ASN A 39 -24.10 15.64 -3.58
C ASN A 39 -23.03 14.73 -4.21
N ASP A 40 -22.05 14.33 -3.40
CA ASP A 40 -20.93 13.50 -3.86
C ASP A 40 -21.33 12.08 -4.24
N LEU A 41 -22.50 11.58 -3.85
CA LEU A 41 -22.97 10.22 -4.17
C LEU A 41 -23.95 10.20 -5.35
N CYS A 42 -24.49 11.35 -5.74
CA CYS A 42 -25.41 11.45 -6.87
C CYS A 42 -24.69 11.21 -8.20
N VAL A 43 -25.20 10.29 -9.01
CA VAL A 43 -24.69 9.99 -10.35
C VAL A 43 -25.60 10.50 -11.46
N ALA A 44 -26.89 10.66 -11.20
CA ALA A 44 -27.85 11.13 -12.20
C ALA A 44 -29.06 11.82 -11.57
N ALA A 45 -29.74 12.65 -12.36
CA ALA A 45 -30.98 13.33 -12.03
C ALA A 45 -31.98 13.18 -13.18
N HIS A 46 -33.26 13.06 -12.86
CA HIS A 46 -34.36 12.96 -13.81
C HIS A 46 -35.53 13.82 -13.34
N THR A 47 -36.19 14.54 -14.26
CA THR A 47 -37.42 15.27 -13.90
C THR A 47 -38.64 14.33 -13.96
N ILE A 48 -39.51 14.40 -12.95
CA ILE A 48 -40.73 13.56 -12.88
C ILE A 48 -42.03 14.38 -12.98
N GLY A 49 -41.94 15.68 -13.26
CA GLY A 49 -43.07 16.58 -13.45
C GLY A 49 -42.85 17.96 -12.83
N ASP A 50 -43.86 18.84 -12.90
CA ASP A 50 -43.77 20.25 -12.48
C ASP A 50 -43.25 20.40 -11.04
N GLY A 51 -41.99 20.80 -10.91
CA GLY A 51 -41.33 21.07 -9.63
C GLY A 51 -40.89 19.84 -8.84
N ASN A 52 -40.86 18.65 -9.46
CA ASN A 52 -40.36 17.44 -8.82
C ASN A 52 -39.27 16.77 -9.67
N CYS A 53 -38.26 16.25 -9.00
CA CYS A 53 -37.22 15.47 -9.64
C CYS A 53 -36.87 14.23 -8.83
N GLN A 54 -36.16 13.32 -9.47
CA GLN A 54 -35.52 12.18 -8.85
C GLN A 54 -34.02 12.30 -9.04
N ILE A 55 -33.27 12.01 -7.98
CA ILE A 55 -31.83 11.79 -8.07
C ILE A 55 -31.55 10.30 -7.84
N PHE A 56 -30.52 9.82 -8.53
CA PHE A 56 -30.03 8.46 -8.44
C PHE A 56 -28.64 8.51 -7.85
N GLU A 57 -28.43 7.78 -6.76
CA GLU A 57 -27.11 7.57 -6.22
C GLU A 57 -26.39 6.46 -6.97
N PHE A 58 -25.11 6.29 -6.70
CA PHE A 58 -24.31 5.26 -7.34
C PHE A 58 -24.94 3.86 -7.18
N GLY A 59 -24.87 3.04 -8.24
CA GLY A 59 -25.42 1.68 -8.22
C GLY A 59 -26.95 1.58 -8.25
N ASP A 60 -27.67 2.70 -8.11
CA ASP A 60 -29.12 2.70 -8.16
C ASP A 60 -29.65 2.71 -9.60
N LEU A 61 -28.97 3.35 -10.54
CA LEU A 61 -29.42 3.42 -11.94
C LEU A 61 -28.64 2.44 -12.83
N GLN A 62 -29.36 1.62 -13.62
CA GLN A 62 -28.75 0.66 -14.56
C GLN A 62 -29.00 1.04 -16.01
N THR A 63 -30.22 1.41 -16.37
CA THR A 63 -30.56 1.79 -17.74
C THR A 63 -31.47 3.01 -17.80
N VAL A 64 -31.25 3.82 -18.82
CA VAL A 64 -32.13 4.95 -19.18
C VAL A 64 -32.52 4.80 -20.63
N LYS A 65 -33.81 4.72 -20.89
CA LYS A 65 -34.34 4.68 -22.25
C LYS A 65 -34.32 6.09 -22.82
N ARG A 66 -33.77 6.26 -24.03
CA ARG A 66 -33.83 7.55 -24.73
C ARG A 66 -35.30 7.96 -24.93
N SER A 67 -35.59 9.22 -24.67
CA SER A 67 -36.92 9.80 -24.86
C SER A 67 -36.86 10.95 -25.86
N TYR A 68 -37.96 11.14 -26.59
CA TYR A 68 -38.15 12.26 -27.51
C TYR A 68 -38.97 13.40 -26.88
N ASP A 69 -39.54 13.16 -25.70
CA ASP A 69 -40.32 14.15 -24.96
C ASP A 69 -39.40 15.26 -24.41
N ILE A 70 -39.74 16.52 -24.69
CA ILE A 70 -38.95 17.68 -24.24
C ILE A 70 -38.98 17.85 -22.72
N GLU A 71 -40.02 17.35 -22.07
CA GLU A 71 -40.14 17.40 -20.62
C GLU A 71 -39.40 16.25 -19.92
N SER A 72 -38.90 15.25 -20.66
CA SER A 72 -38.16 14.10 -20.07
C SER A 72 -36.67 14.38 -19.88
N LYS A 73 -36.37 15.48 -19.17
CA LYS A 73 -34.98 15.88 -18.88
C LYS A 73 -34.31 14.85 -17.99
N PHE A 74 -33.13 14.41 -18.42
CA PHE A 74 -32.27 13.50 -17.69
C PHE A 74 -30.86 14.08 -17.69
N ALA A 75 -30.15 13.96 -16.59
CA ALA A 75 -28.77 14.39 -16.50
C ALA A 75 -27.94 13.36 -15.75
N TYR A 76 -26.69 13.20 -16.13
CA TYR A 76 -25.75 12.34 -15.43
C TYR A 76 -24.43 13.05 -15.20
N LYS A 77 -23.84 12.79 -14.04
CA LYS A 77 -22.60 13.41 -13.62
C LYS A 77 -21.46 12.95 -14.52
N ILE A 78 -20.52 13.85 -14.80
CA ILE A 78 -19.24 13.50 -15.42
C ILE A 78 -18.15 14.22 -14.64
N LYS A 79 -17.19 13.44 -14.15
CA LYS A 79 -15.92 13.96 -13.65
C LYS A 79 -14.82 13.38 -14.52
N ASN A 80 -14.53 14.06 -15.62
CA ASN A 80 -13.40 13.73 -16.48
C ASN A 80 -12.40 14.90 -16.43
N GLU A 81 -11.32 14.71 -15.67
CA GLU A 81 -10.29 15.71 -15.42
C GLU A 81 -9.51 16.09 -16.70
N ASN A 82 -9.64 15.33 -17.79
CA ASN A 82 -8.94 15.54 -19.05
C ASN A 82 -9.70 16.37 -20.11
N ARG A 83 -10.89 16.91 -19.81
CA ARG A 83 -11.66 17.72 -20.77
C ARG A 83 -11.71 19.21 -20.38
N SER A 84 -11.24 20.06 -21.29
CA SER A 84 -11.34 21.53 -21.22
C SER A 84 -12.67 22.08 -21.75
N THR A 85 -13.53 21.22 -22.30
CA THR A 85 -14.83 21.60 -22.88
C THR A 85 -15.89 20.57 -22.52
N CYS A 86 -17.06 21.07 -22.12
CA CYS A 86 -18.24 20.26 -21.87
C CYS A 86 -18.74 19.67 -23.19
N PRO A 87 -19.09 18.37 -23.26
CA PRO A 87 -19.90 17.88 -24.37
C PRO A 87 -21.21 18.65 -24.40
N ALA A 88 -21.48 19.29 -25.54
CA ALA A 88 -22.66 20.10 -25.73
C ALA A 88 -23.92 19.22 -25.75
N ASP A 89 -24.97 19.80 -25.18
CA ASP A 89 -26.35 19.36 -25.13
C ASP A 89 -26.85 18.69 -26.43
N ASP A 90 -27.45 17.51 -26.28
CA ASP A 90 -28.15 16.77 -27.33
C ASP A 90 -29.33 17.57 -27.93
N THR A 91 -29.73 18.68 -27.32
CA THR A 91 -30.96 19.42 -27.64
C THR A 91 -30.80 20.67 -28.51
N VAL A 92 -29.60 21.01 -29.01
CA VAL A 92 -29.47 22.10 -29.99
C VAL A 92 -29.82 21.60 -31.40
N GLY A 93 -31.11 21.44 -31.62
CA GLY A 93 -31.70 21.40 -32.96
C GLY A 93 -31.51 22.75 -33.63
N GLU A 94 -30.53 22.82 -34.52
CA GLU A 94 -30.44 23.59 -35.78
C GLU A 94 -28.99 24.06 -35.99
N THR A 95 -28.35 23.46 -37.00
CA THR A 95 -27.00 23.77 -37.53
C THR A 95 -25.78 23.35 -36.70
N VAL A 96 -25.59 22.04 -36.46
CA VAL A 96 -24.22 21.51 -36.27
C VAL A 96 -24.01 20.24 -37.08
N GLN A 97 -23.69 20.42 -38.35
CA GLN A 97 -23.28 19.35 -39.26
C GLN A 97 -21.92 18.73 -38.88
N GLU A 98 -21.17 19.34 -37.95
CA GLU A 98 -19.87 18.85 -37.47
C GLU A 98 -19.93 17.94 -36.23
N ILE A 99 -20.99 17.96 -35.42
CA ILE A 99 -21.09 17.12 -34.19
C ILE A 99 -21.65 15.73 -34.49
N LYS A 100 -22.41 15.58 -35.58
CA LYS A 100 -22.83 14.27 -36.08
C LYS A 100 -21.63 13.36 -36.37
N PHE A 101 -20.50 13.97 -36.75
CA PHE A 101 -19.26 13.27 -37.09
C PHE A 101 -18.48 12.72 -35.87
N LEU A 102 -18.70 13.27 -34.66
CA LEU A 102 -18.01 12.82 -33.44
C LEU A 102 -18.77 11.74 -32.66
N PHE A 103 -20.11 11.71 -32.76
CA PHE A 103 -20.95 10.68 -32.14
C PHE A 103 -21.11 9.43 -33.02
N GLU A 104 -20.99 9.54 -34.35
CA GLU A 104 -21.12 8.38 -35.27
C GLU A 104 -19.83 7.55 -35.39
N ILE A 105 -18.66 8.06 -34.94
CA ILE A 105 -17.36 7.37 -35.08
C ILE A 105 -16.82 6.81 -33.74
N LEU A 106 -17.29 7.30 -32.59
CA LEU A 106 -16.88 6.80 -31.27
C LEU A 106 -18.04 6.07 -30.58
N GLN A 107 -17.93 4.74 -30.47
CA GLN A 107 -18.60 3.93 -29.44
C GLN A 107 -18.11 4.41 -28.05
N ALA A 108 -18.57 5.58 -27.61
CA ALA A 108 -18.00 6.26 -26.45
C ALA A 108 -18.43 5.56 -25.15
N LEU A 109 -17.60 4.63 -24.69
CA LEU A 109 -17.51 4.22 -23.29
C LEU A 109 -16.89 5.38 -22.51
N PHE A 110 -17.67 6.05 -21.66
CA PHE A 110 -17.14 7.02 -20.71
C PHE A 110 -16.81 6.32 -19.41
N GLN A 111 -15.52 6.17 -19.09
CA GLN A 111 -15.09 5.83 -17.72
C GLN A 111 -15.13 7.11 -16.88
N ASN A 112 -15.97 7.11 -15.86
CA ASN A 112 -16.15 8.19 -14.92
C ASN A 112 -15.83 7.71 -13.50
N PHE A 113 -15.54 8.67 -12.63
CA PHE A 113 -15.15 8.39 -11.25
C PHE A 113 -15.61 9.49 -10.32
N ILE A 114 -16.14 9.12 -9.15
CA ILE A 114 -16.54 10.07 -8.12
C ILE A 114 -15.82 9.71 -6.82
N ILE A 115 -15.29 10.73 -6.14
CA ILE A 115 -14.85 10.65 -4.74
C ILE A 115 -15.84 11.46 -3.94
N GLY A 116 -16.29 10.90 -2.84
CA GLY A 116 -17.20 11.54 -1.90
C GLY A 116 -16.93 11.14 -0.47
N ILE A 117 -17.73 11.69 0.44
CA ILE A 117 -17.81 11.23 1.82
C ILE A 117 -19.05 10.37 1.96
N ASN A 118 -18.86 9.14 2.45
CA ASN A 118 -19.98 8.33 2.87
C ASN A 118 -20.56 8.91 4.17
N GLU A 119 -21.74 9.52 4.11
CA GLU A 119 -22.34 10.29 5.22
C GLU A 119 -22.50 9.47 6.51
N THR A 120 -22.76 8.16 6.39
CA THR A 120 -22.93 7.25 7.54
C THR A 120 -21.62 6.98 8.26
N SER A 121 -20.50 6.90 7.54
CA SER A 121 -19.20 6.48 8.09
C SER A 121 -18.21 7.65 8.28
N GLY A 122 -18.45 8.79 7.64
CA GLY A 122 -17.52 9.92 7.55
C GLY A 122 -16.22 9.55 6.82
N ARG A 123 -16.20 8.46 6.06
CA ARG A 123 -15.02 7.98 5.31
C ARG A 123 -15.12 8.41 3.86
N GLU A 124 -13.97 8.65 3.26
CA GLU A 124 -13.92 8.86 1.82
C GLU A 124 -14.22 7.56 1.07
N VAL A 125 -15.07 7.69 0.07
CA VAL A 125 -15.52 6.63 -0.81
C VAL A 125 -15.20 7.03 -2.23
N SER A 126 -14.80 6.06 -3.05
CA SER A 126 -14.78 6.24 -4.48
C SER A 126 -15.59 5.23 -5.24
N VAL A 127 -16.22 5.70 -6.30
CA VAL A 127 -17.00 4.86 -7.21
C VAL A 127 -16.55 5.14 -8.64
N GLU A 128 -16.16 4.08 -9.34
CA GLU A 128 -15.96 4.12 -10.79
C GLU A 128 -17.27 3.68 -11.47
N TYR A 129 -17.66 4.30 -12.56
CA TYR A 129 -18.79 3.85 -13.36
C TYR A 129 -18.55 4.11 -14.83
N THR A 130 -19.13 3.27 -15.68
CA THR A 130 -19.14 3.47 -17.12
C THR A 130 -20.54 3.84 -17.60
N VAL A 131 -20.59 4.78 -18.54
CA VAL A 131 -21.81 5.11 -19.28
C VAL A 131 -21.57 4.77 -20.74
N SER A 132 -22.43 3.96 -21.33
CA SER A 132 -22.39 3.61 -22.75
C SER A 132 -23.77 3.74 -23.38
N PHE A 133 -23.83 4.24 -24.61
CA PHE A 133 -25.09 4.32 -25.36
C PHE A 133 -25.15 3.19 -26.39
N ASP A 134 -26.18 2.37 -26.30
CA ASP A 134 -26.50 1.38 -27.32
C ASP A 134 -27.50 1.97 -28.32
N GLN A 135 -27.01 2.25 -29.53
CA GLN A 135 -27.84 2.78 -30.61
C GLN A 135 -28.93 1.81 -31.05
N SER A 136 -28.73 0.50 -30.95
CA SER A 136 -29.70 -0.48 -31.44
C SER A 136 -30.93 -0.55 -30.53
N SER A 137 -30.71 -0.53 -29.22
CA SER A 137 -31.77 -0.58 -28.23
C SER A 137 -32.25 0.82 -27.81
N GLN A 138 -31.51 1.88 -28.14
CA GLN A 138 -31.74 3.27 -27.70
C GLN A 138 -31.69 3.42 -26.16
N PHE A 139 -30.83 2.64 -25.51
CA PHE A 139 -30.59 2.72 -24.06
C PHE A 139 -29.21 3.28 -23.75
N TRP A 140 -29.17 4.12 -22.72
CA TRP A 140 -27.96 4.39 -21.97
C TRP A 140 -27.81 3.32 -20.90
N ASN A 141 -26.65 2.68 -20.86
CA ASN A 141 -26.30 1.66 -19.86
C ASN A 141 -25.31 2.27 -18.88
N PHE A 142 -25.66 2.16 -17.60
CA PHE A 142 -24.86 2.58 -16.46
C PHE A 142 -24.34 1.34 -15.77
N GLN A 143 -23.04 1.11 -15.84
CA GLN A 143 -22.38 0.04 -15.09
C GLN A 143 -21.54 0.69 -14.00
N SER A 144 -22.07 0.68 -12.78
CA SER A 144 -21.32 1.12 -11.61
C SER A 144 -20.41 0.00 -11.14
N MET A 145 -19.11 0.30 -11.02
CA MET A 145 -18.20 -0.52 -10.22
C MET A 145 -18.50 -0.32 -8.74
N ARG A 146 -18.08 -1.27 -7.91
CA ARG A 146 -18.41 -1.24 -6.48
C ARG A 146 -17.64 -0.14 -5.74
N PRO A 147 -18.25 0.47 -4.72
CA PRO A 147 -17.61 1.51 -3.93
C PRO A 147 -16.37 0.97 -3.23
N ARG A 148 -15.32 1.78 -3.24
CA ARG A 148 -14.10 1.56 -2.48
C ARG A 148 -14.10 2.54 -1.33
N LEU A 149 -13.81 2.07 -0.12
CA LEU A 149 -13.83 2.89 1.10
C LEU A 149 -12.44 2.97 1.69
N CYS A 150 -12.05 4.15 2.14
CA CYS A 150 -10.82 4.26 2.91
C CYS A 150 -10.93 3.57 4.27
N PRO A 151 -9.79 3.14 4.87
CA PRO A 151 -9.79 2.40 6.12
C PRO A 151 -10.50 3.12 7.27
N ASN A 152 -10.39 4.45 7.34
CA ASN A 152 -11.07 5.32 8.31
C ASN A 152 -10.98 6.79 7.89
N HIS A 153 -11.59 7.70 8.68
CA HIS A 153 -11.65 9.15 8.45
C HIS A 153 -10.29 9.89 8.44
N ARG A 154 -9.18 9.23 8.82
CA ARG A 154 -7.83 9.84 8.74
C ARG A 154 -7.23 9.75 7.34
N TYR A 155 -7.84 8.98 6.46
CA TYR A 155 -7.43 8.79 5.09
C TYR A 155 -8.20 9.71 4.16
N LYS A 156 -7.50 10.26 3.17
CA LYS A 156 -8.08 10.93 2.00
C LYS A 156 -7.87 10.05 0.78
N MET A 157 -8.89 9.92 -0.04
CA MET A 157 -8.87 9.14 -1.26
C MET A 157 -8.42 9.99 -2.43
N PHE A 158 -7.53 9.44 -3.24
CA PHE A 158 -7.02 10.08 -4.45
C PHE A 158 -7.11 9.13 -5.62
N LYS A 159 -7.39 9.68 -6.80
CA LYS A 159 -7.28 8.94 -8.05
C LYS A 159 -5.86 9.08 -8.58
N ARG A 160 -5.15 7.96 -8.65
CA ARG A 160 -3.88 7.84 -9.37
C ARG A 160 -4.09 7.10 -10.68
N ALA A 161 -3.07 7.10 -11.53
CA ALA A 161 -3.09 6.35 -12.80
C ALA A 161 -3.43 4.85 -12.61
N LEU A 162 -3.01 4.29 -11.47
CA LEU A 162 -3.14 2.87 -11.15
C LEU A 162 -4.41 2.50 -10.37
N GLY A 163 -5.28 3.48 -10.10
CA GLY A 163 -6.52 3.28 -9.35
C GLY A 163 -6.74 4.34 -8.27
N PRO A 164 -7.88 4.27 -7.58
CA PRO A 164 -8.10 5.03 -6.34
C PRO A 164 -7.31 4.43 -5.19
N TRP A 165 -6.72 5.29 -4.38
CA TRP A 165 -5.89 4.92 -3.24
C TRP A 165 -6.15 5.81 -2.04
N CYS A 166 -5.95 5.26 -0.85
CA CYS A 166 -6.17 5.96 0.40
C CYS A 166 -4.86 6.42 1.00
N MET A 167 -4.62 7.72 1.03
CA MET A 167 -3.43 8.34 1.64
C MET A 167 -3.74 8.83 3.05
N ALA A 168 -2.84 8.56 3.99
CA ALA A 168 -2.87 9.12 5.33
C ALA A 168 -1.62 9.97 5.62
N PHE A 169 -1.84 11.09 6.30
CA PHE A 169 -0.81 11.92 6.90
C PHE A 169 -0.64 11.53 8.37
N VAL A 170 0.48 10.90 8.73
CA VAL A 170 0.70 10.37 10.08
C VAL A 170 1.79 11.18 10.78
N VAL A 171 1.47 11.66 11.98
CA VAL A 171 2.38 12.37 12.87
C VAL A 171 2.53 11.59 14.17
N ASP A 172 3.75 11.50 14.66
CA ASP A 172 4.16 10.87 15.90
C ASP A 172 4.79 11.92 16.84
N ALA A 173 4.85 11.59 18.13
CA ALA A 173 5.46 12.44 19.15
C ALA A 173 7.00 12.46 19.06
N TYR A 174 7.60 11.50 18.35
CA TYR A 174 9.04 11.33 18.23
C TYR A 174 9.54 11.57 16.81
N CYS A 175 10.80 11.95 16.69
CA CYS A 175 11.48 12.10 15.41
C CYS A 175 12.04 10.76 14.95
N HIS A 176 11.81 10.43 13.68
CA HIS A 176 12.18 9.15 13.08
C HIS A 176 13.12 9.37 11.89
N ASN A 177 14.04 8.44 11.65
CA ASN A 177 14.79 8.42 10.40
C ASN A 177 13.93 7.79 9.28
N TYR A 178 14.39 7.85 8.03
CA TYR A 178 13.59 7.39 6.89
C TYR A 178 13.24 5.90 7.01
N THR A 179 14.23 5.07 7.40
CA THR A 179 14.05 3.63 7.56
C THR A 179 13.03 3.30 8.63
N GLU A 180 13.04 3.99 9.76
CA GLU A 180 12.04 3.85 10.83
C GLU A 180 10.65 4.22 10.31
N GLY A 181 10.52 5.38 9.64
CA GLY A 181 9.25 5.81 9.03
C GLY A 181 8.69 4.81 8.02
N ALA A 182 9.54 4.30 7.13
CA ALA A 182 9.16 3.27 6.16
C ALA A 182 8.78 1.94 6.83
N ALA A 183 9.49 1.54 7.89
CA ALA A 183 9.18 0.34 8.68
C ALA A 183 7.85 0.46 9.41
N TYR A 184 7.49 1.65 9.91
CA TYR A 184 6.18 1.89 10.51
C TYR A 184 5.06 1.77 9.49
N CYS A 185 5.23 2.29 8.27
CA CYS A 185 4.27 2.07 7.18
C CYS A 185 4.07 0.58 6.91
N THR A 186 5.16 -0.16 6.74
CA THR A 186 5.13 -1.60 6.38
C THR A 186 4.84 -2.54 7.55
N SER A 187 4.76 -2.03 8.78
CA SER A 187 4.28 -2.77 9.95
C SER A 187 2.83 -3.23 9.81
N MET A 188 2.06 -2.55 8.95
CA MET A 188 0.75 -3.02 8.51
C MET A 188 0.87 -3.54 7.07
N PRO A 189 0.47 -4.79 6.79
CA PRO A 189 0.77 -5.46 5.53
C PRO A 189 0.12 -4.86 4.27
N THR A 190 -0.83 -3.94 4.43
CA THR A 190 -1.52 -3.25 3.33
C THR A 190 -1.03 -1.82 3.14
N ARG A 191 -0.11 -1.34 4.00
CA ARG A 191 0.42 0.03 3.97
C ARG A 191 1.86 0.07 3.50
N ILE A 192 2.17 1.11 2.75
CA ILE A 192 3.49 1.41 2.23
C ILE A 192 3.77 2.90 2.40
N LEU A 193 5.04 3.29 2.52
CA LEU A 193 5.42 4.70 2.51
C LEU A 193 5.08 5.28 1.14
N SER A 194 4.22 6.29 1.11
CA SER A 194 3.69 6.82 -0.15
C SER A 194 4.53 7.96 -0.70
N GLY A 195 4.56 8.14 -2.02
CA GLY A 195 4.96 9.40 -2.63
C GLY A 195 3.77 10.34 -2.87
N ILE A 196 3.99 11.39 -3.67
CA ILE A 196 2.97 12.40 -3.99
C ILE A 196 2.77 12.43 -5.51
N ASP A 197 1.66 11.87 -5.98
CA ASP A 197 1.40 11.66 -7.40
C ASP A 197 0.90 12.92 -8.10
N THR A 198 0.01 13.68 -7.46
CA THR A 198 -0.64 14.87 -8.05
C THR A 198 -0.52 16.12 -7.16
N PRO A 199 -0.70 17.34 -7.70
CA PRO A 199 -0.70 18.57 -6.90
C PRO A 199 -1.81 18.60 -5.84
N GLU A 200 -2.93 17.93 -6.06
CA GLU A 200 -4.02 17.81 -5.09
C GLU A 200 -3.60 17.01 -3.85
N GLU A 201 -2.77 15.98 -4.03
CA GLU A 201 -2.15 15.24 -2.92
C GLU A 201 -1.18 16.14 -2.14
N PHE A 202 -0.46 17.03 -2.82
CA PHE A 202 0.40 18.02 -2.17
C PHE A 202 -0.40 19.04 -1.35
N GLU A 203 -1.49 19.58 -1.90
CA GLU A 203 -2.34 20.51 -1.14
C GLU A 203 -3.00 19.82 0.07
N PHE A 204 -3.33 18.53 -0.02
CA PHE A 204 -3.78 17.77 1.16
C PHE A 204 -2.73 17.69 2.27
N LEU A 205 -1.46 17.46 1.94
CA LEU A 205 -0.37 17.48 2.92
C LEU A 205 -0.30 18.83 3.64
N LYS A 206 -0.46 19.92 2.88
CA LYS A 206 -0.46 21.29 3.38
C LYS A 206 -1.68 21.60 4.25
N GLU A 207 -2.89 21.21 3.83
CA GLU A 207 -4.11 21.31 4.63
C GLU A 207 -3.96 20.56 5.96
N ARG A 208 -3.38 19.35 5.93
CA ARG A 208 -3.11 18.58 7.14
C ARG A 208 -2.08 19.27 8.02
N ALA A 209 -0.95 19.70 7.49
CA ALA A 209 0.04 20.46 8.27
C ALA A 209 -0.57 21.72 8.94
N ASP A 210 -1.44 22.44 8.24
CA ASP A 210 -2.15 23.60 8.79
C ASP A 210 -3.15 23.24 9.89
N SER A 211 -3.90 22.16 9.74
CA SER A 211 -4.82 21.67 10.79
C SER A 211 -4.12 21.26 12.09
N TRP A 212 -2.84 20.93 12.01
CA TRP A 212 -1.96 20.67 13.17
C TRP A 212 -1.21 21.93 13.63
N ASN A 213 -1.54 23.09 13.07
CA ASN A 213 -0.97 24.41 13.36
C ASN A 213 0.55 24.51 13.09
N TRP A 214 1.07 23.76 12.12
CA TRP A 214 2.51 23.74 11.82
C TRP A 214 3.02 25.10 11.32
N PHE A 215 2.20 25.85 10.59
CA PHE A 215 2.57 27.16 10.04
C PHE A 215 2.64 28.30 11.09
N ASN A 216 2.05 28.11 12.28
CA ASN A 216 2.06 29.12 13.34
C ASN A 216 2.76 28.65 14.63
N SER A 217 3.38 27.47 14.62
CA SER A 217 4.12 26.95 15.76
C SER A 217 5.41 27.76 16.00
N SER A 218 5.63 28.17 17.25
CA SER A 218 6.86 28.83 17.72
C SER A 218 8.03 27.86 17.92
N SER A 219 7.77 26.55 17.82
CA SER A 219 8.68 25.43 18.08
C SER A 219 8.91 24.62 16.81
N PRO A 220 10.07 23.92 16.71
CA PRO A 220 10.77 23.60 15.46
C PRO A 220 9.85 23.01 14.40
N LEU A 221 10.01 23.57 13.21
CA LEU A 221 9.46 23.15 11.93
C LEU A 221 9.20 21.64 11.89
N TYR A 222 8.02 21.27 11.41
CA TYR A 222 7.62 19.87 11.33
C TYR A 222 7.82 19.36 9.91
N SER A 223 8.19 18.09 9.81
CA SER A 223 8.37 17.42 8.53
C SER A 223 7.94 15.96 8.62
N VAL A 224 7.55 15.41 7.48
CA VAL A 224 7.18 14.00 7.34
C VAL A 224 7.94 13.36 6.19
N TRP A 225 8.32 12.10 6.36
CA TRP A 225 8.92 11.32 5.30
C TRP A 225 7.91 11.03 4.18
N VAL A 226 8.38 11.15 2.94
CA VAL A 226 7.66 10.74 1.74
C VAL A 226 8.55 9.77 0.96
N SER A 227 7.95 8.86 0.20
CA SER A 227 8.69 7.87 -0.57
C SER A 227 9.64 8.57 -1.55
N GLY A 228 10.88 8.08 -1.60
CA GLY A 228 11.90 8.59 -2.51
C GLY A 228 13.28 8.50 -1.89
N VAL A 229 14.10 7.58 -2.37
CA VAL A 229 15.51 7.41 -2.00
C VAL A 229 16.38 7.73 -3.21
N ARG A 230 17.42 8.54 -3.05
CA ARG A 230 18.32 8.87 -4.16
C ARG A 230 18.99 7.59 -4.68
N LYS A 231 18.94 7.38 -6.00
CA LYS A 231 19.61 6.26 -6.65
C LYS A 231 21.12 6.34 -6.40
N PRO A 232 21.81 5.24 -6.06
CA PRO A 232 23.26 5.26 -5.84
C PRO A 232 24.05 5.83 -7.03
N ALA A 233 23.60 5.56 -8.27
CA ALA A 233 24.23 6.09 -9.49
C ALA A 233 24.10 7.62 -9.66
N CYS A 234 23.24 8.27 -8.87
CA CYS A 234 22.99 9.70 -8.90
C CYS A 234 23.69 10.45 -7.76
N VAL A 235 24.35 9.75 -6.84
CA VAL A 235 25.14 10.35 -5.76
C VAL A 235 26.40 11.00 -6.37
N GLY A 236 26.55 12.31 -6.20
CA GLY A 236 27.67 13.09 -6.76
C GLY A 236 27.64 13.30 -8.27
N ASN A 237 26.54 12.94 -8.95
CA ASN A 237 26.40 13.10 -10.40
C ASN A 237 25.46 14.27 -10.74
N PRO A 238 25.99 15.43 -11.21
CA PRO A 238 25.19 16.62 -11.49
C PRO A 238 24.24 16.46 -12.68
N SER A 239 24.43 15.44 -13.52
CA SER A 239 23.54 15.13 -14.65
C SER A 239 22.26 14.41 -14.22
N CYS A 240 22.18 13.94 -12.96
CA CYS A 240 21.02 13.29 -12.42
C CYS A 240 20.23 14.25 -11.52
N GLN A 241 19.27 14.98 -12.12
CA GLN A 241 18.52 16.05 -11.45
C GLN A 241 17.02 15.74 -11.31
N GLY A 242 16.38 16.45 -10.38
CA GLY A 242 14.94 16.35 -10.11
C GLY A 242 14.50 14.96 -9.64
N LEU A 243 13.24 14.61 -9.92
CA LEU A 243 12.64 13.34 -9.50
C LEU A 243 13.30 12.11 -10.12
N SER A 244 13.87 12.25 -11.31
CA SER A 244 14.53 11.14 -12.02
C SER A 244 15.70 10.54 -11.23
N ALA A 245 16.26 11.31 -10.29
CA ALA A 245 17.35 10.91 -9.41
C ALA A 245 16.93 9.98 -8.26
N PHE A 246 15.63 9.79 -8.04
CA PHE A 246 15.11 9.02 -6.92
C PHE A 246 14.45 7.73 -7.40
N SER A 247 14.54 6.70 -6.57
CA SER A 247 13.73 5.47 -6.63
C SER A 247 12.67 5.53 -5.56
N PHE A 248 11.48 5.03 -5.89
CA PHE A 248 10.32 5.06 -5.01
C PHE A 248 9.93 3.63 -4.66
N ASP A 249 9.66 3.41 -3.37
CA ASP A 249 9.13 2.14 -2.87
C ASP A 249 7.59 2.09 -2.96
N ASP A 250 6.96 3.19 -3.41
CA ASP A 250 5.52 3.29 -3.64
C ASP A 250 5.16 2.80 -5.06
N PRO A 251 4.72 1.53 -5.25
CA PRO A 251 4.29 1.01 -6.54
C PRO A 251 3.03 1.66 -7.10
N THR A 252 2.36 2.52 -6.34
CA THR A 252 1.07 3.13 -6.74
C THR A 252 1.26 4.50 -7.41
N LEU A 253 2.48 5.05 -7.40
CA LEU A 253 2.81 6.30 -8.11
C LEU A 253 2.70 6.11 -9.62
N SER A 254 2.24 7.16 -10.31
CA SER A 254 2.33 7.21 -11.76
C SER A 254 3.79 7.23 -12.23
N ALA A 255 4.01 6.94 -13.52
CA ALA A 255 5.35 6.97 -14.10
C ALA A 255 6.01 8.37 -14.03
N ASN A 256 5.20 9.44 -14.00
CA ASN A 256 5.65 10.83 -13.97
C ASN A 256 4.83 11.62 -12.95
N PRO A 257 5.11 11.44 -11.64
CA PRO A 257 4.35 12.13 -10.60
C PRO A 257 4.61 13.63 -10.67
N THR A 258 3.55 14.41 -10.51
CA THR A 258 3.54 15.89 -10.58
C THR A 258 3.35 16.55 -9.22
N GLY A 259 3.03 15.77 -8.18
CA GLY A 259 2.80 16.27 -6.81
C GLY A 259 4.06 16.63 -6.01
N PHE A 260 5.25 16.26 -6.48
CA PHE A 260 6.49 16.62 -5.79
C PHE A 260 6.91 18.06 -6.10
N LEU A 261 6.36 19.01 -5.32
CA LEU A 261 6.70 20.42 -5.40
C LEU A 261 7.89 20.73 -4.48
N PHE A 262 9.09 20.78 -5.06
CA PHE A 262 10.33 21.03 -4.31
C PHE A 262 10.43 22.46 -3.78
N ASN A 263 11.05 22.61 -2.61
CA ASN A 263 11.44 23.94 -2.14
C ASN A 263 12.48 24.59 -3.07
N PRO A 264 12.60 25.93 -3.07
CA PRO A 264 13.61 26.62 -3.86
C PRO A 264 15.02 26.07 -3.61
N GLY A 265 15.73 25.76 -4.70
CA GLY A 265 17.08 25.21 -4.65
C GLY A 265 17.14 23.70 -4.44
N LYS A 266 16.02 23.01 -4.18
CA LYS A 266 15.96 21.55 -4.00
C LYS A 266 15.58 20.83 -5.31
N PRO A 267 16.00 19.56 -5.47
CA PRO A 267 16.88 18.82 -4.58
C PRO A 267 18.35 19.27 -4.68
N ASP A 268 19.05 19.47 -3.56
CA ASP A 268 20.38 20.13 -3.49
C ASP A 268 21.56 19.23 -3.04
N GLY A 269 21.34 17.93 -2.85
CA GLY A 269 22.32 17.07 -2.21
C GLY A 269 23.23 16.28 -3.16
N THR A 270 24.43 15.95 -2.66
CA THR A 270 25.43 15.10 -3.31
C THR A 270 25.56 13.72 -2.64
N GLY A 271 24.69 13.39 -1.67
CA GLY A 271 24.76 12.19 -0.81
C GLY A 271 23.55 11.26 -0.96
N GLU A 272 23.48 10.22 -0.12
CA GLU A 272 22.30 9.36 0.04
C GLU A 272 21.18 10.14 0.74
N ASP A 273 20.33 10.77 -0.06
CA ASP A 273 19.22 11.57 0.43
C ASP A 273 17.90 10.84 0.23
N CYS A 274 16.98 11.08 1.15
CA CYS A 274 15.60 10.68 1.15
C CYS A 274 14.69 11.91 1.08
N LEU A 275 13.48 11.76 0.56
CA LEU A 275 12.55 12.88 0.38
C LEU A 275 11.66 13.09 1.60
N ALA A 276 11.44 14.35 1.97
CA ALA A 276 10.53 14.73 3.05
C ALA A 276 9.70 15.95 2.65
N PHE A 277 8.44 15.98 3.09
CA PHE A 277 7.61 17.19 3.08
C PHE A 277 7.95 18.03 4.31
N ARG A 278 8.27 19.31 4.10
CA ARG A 278 8.72 20.23 5.16
C ARG A 278 7.93 21.53 5.13
N VAL A 279 7.54 22.00 6.30
CA VAL A 279 7.11 23.39 6.52
C VAL A 279 8.31 24.21 6.99
N ASN A 280 8.56 25.36 6.35
CA ASN A 280 9.68 26.25 6.61
C ASN A 280 9.30 27.37 7.58
N SER A 281 10.31 28.06 8.15
CA SER A 281 10.12 29.12 9.14
C SER A 281 9.47 30.38 8.60
N ASP A 282 9.60 30.61 7.29
CA ASP A 282 8.91 31.67 6.56
C ASP A 282 7.46 31.29 6.19
N ARG A 283 6.96 30.17 6.72
CA ARG A 283 5.62 29.59 6.46
C ARG A 283 5.42 29.08 5.04
N THR A 284 6.48 28.94 4.25
CA THR A 284 6.42 28.20 3.00
C THR A 284 6.48 26.69 3.28
N CYS A 285 6.14 25.86 2.30
CA CYS A 285 6.29 24.41 2.40
C CYS A 285 6.67 23.81 1.05
N GLY A 286 7.32 22.65 1.07
CA GLY A 286 7.79 21.97 -0.12
C GLY A 286 8.50 20.68 0.20
N ILE A 287 8.97 20.01 -0.86
CA ILE A 287 9.77 18.80 -0.76
C ILE A 287 11.24 19.16 -0.64
N ASP A 288 11.88 18.59 0.38
CA ASP A 288 13.33 18.62 0.60
C ASP A 288 13.91 17.21 0.39
N ASN A 289 15.17 17.16 -0.02
CA ASN A 289 16.02 15.98 0.12
C ASN A 289 16.85 16.13 1.41
N ILE A 290 16.79 15.14 2.29
CA ILE A 290 17.46 15.09 3.61
C ILE A 290 18.19 13.75 3.71
N ARG A 291 19.34 13.68 4.40
CA ARG A 291 20.05 12.39 4.55
C ARG A 291 19.16 11.38 5.27
N CYS A 292 19.09 10.16 4.73
CA CYS A 292 18.15 9.13 5.17
C CYS A 292 18.31 8.69 6.64
N ASP A 293 19.51 8.84 7.20
CA ASP A 293 19.86 8.48 8.57
C ASP A 293 19.52 9.57 9.60
N GLN A 294 19.12 10.76 9.15
CA GLN A 294 18.80 11.86 10.04
C GLN A 294 17.37 11.75 10.57
N VAL A 295 17.19 12.08 11.84
CA VAL A 295 15.86 12.26 12.48
C VAL A 295 15.41 13.73 12.45
N ARG A 296 16.30 14.63 12.00
CA ARG A 296 16.11 16.08 11.95
C ARG A 296 16.74 16.65 10.68
N THR A 297 16.29 17.81 10.22
CA THR A 297 16.95 18.51 9.11
C THR A 297 18.43 18.82 9.41
N SER A 298 19.22 19.07 8.37
CA SER A 298 20.65 19.32 8.46
C SER A 298 21.03 20.54 9.33
N ASP A 299 20.15 21.53 9.42
CA ASP A 299 20.27 22.69 10.31
C ASP A 299 19.81 22.43 11.77
N ASN A 300 19.43 21.18 12.08
CA ASN A 300 18.90 20.70 13.37
C ASN A 300 17.63 21.44 13.85
N SER A 301 16.99 22.20 12.96
CA SER A 301 15.87 23.10 13.25
C SER A 301 14.50 22.45 13.14
N THR A 302 14.40 21.27 12.51
CA THR A 302 13.13 20.63 12.14
C THR A 302 13.18 19.17 12.55
N GLY A 303 12.17 18.69 13.30
CA GLY A 303 11.99 17.27 13.57
C GLY A 303 11.27 16.57 12.43
N ILE A 304 11.71 15.37 12.04
CA ILE A 304 10.97 14.54 11.08
C ILE A 304 10.04 13.62 11.87
N THR A 305 8.85 14.12 12.13
CA THR A 305 7.93 13.60 13.15
C THR A 305 6.88 12.67 12.58
N GLY A 306 7.03 12.19 11.35
CA GLY A 306 5.96 11.44 10.71
C GLY A 306 6.29 10.92 9.32
N TYR A 307 5.27 10.40 8.67
CA TYR A 307 5.35 9.80 7.36
C TYR A 307 3.99 9.85 6.66
N ILE A 308 3.99 9.71 5.33
CA ILE A 308 2.76 9.44 4.57
C ILE A 308 2.65 7.98 4.18
N SER A 309 1.46 7.42 4.33
CA SER A 309 1.21 6.02 3.94
C SER A 309 0.05 5.92 2.97
N VAL A 310 0.14 5.01 2.01
CA VAL A 310 -0.98 4.60 1.16
C VAL A 310 -1.40 3.17 1.51
N ASP A 311 -2.71 2.92 1.57
CA ASP A 311 -3.30 1.65 2.03
C ASP A 311 -4.18 1.01 0.94
N SER A 312 -4.14 -0.32 0.82
CA SER A 312 -5.01 -1.11 -0.06
C SER A 312 -6.44 -1.11 0.45
N VAL A 313 -7.40 -0.99 -0.48
CA VAL A 313 -8.83 -0.95 -0.17
C VAL A 313 -9.41 -2.38 -0.08
N MET A 314 -10.34 -2.62 0.84
CA MET A 314 -11.18 -3.83 0.81
C MET A 314 -12.20 -3.74 -0.33
N ILE A 315 -12.48 -4.86 -1.01
CA ILE A 315 -13.53 -4.90 -2.04
C ILE A 315 -14.85 -5.18 -1.35
N VAL A 316 -15.82 -4.25 -1.46
CA VAL A 316 -17.16 -4.40 -0.87
C VAL A 316 -18.13 -5.02 -1.88
N THR A 317 -18.36 -6.31 -1.65
CA THR A 317 -19.27 -7.30 -2.20
C THR A 317 -20.78 -7.13 -1.92
N ARG A 318 -21.61 -7.90 -2.63
CA ARG A 318 -22.93 -8.38 -2.18
C ARG A 318 -22.88 -9.89 -2.30
N GLY A 319 -22.94 -10.57 -1.18
CA GLY A 319 -22.73 -11.99 -1.17
C GLY A 319 -23.01 -12.62 0.17
N THR A 320 -23.46 -13.86 0.11
CA THR A 320 -23.77 -14.65 1.29
C THR A 320 -22.78 -15.81 1.37
N PRO A 321 -22.04 -15.95 2.48
CA PRO A 321 -21.20 -17.13 2.73
C PRO A 321 -22.03 -18.41 2.61
N GLU A 322 -21.62 -19.33 1.74
CA GLU A 322 -22.30 -20.62 1.55
C GLU A 322 -21.56 -21.74 2.28
N VAL A 323 -20.23 -21.80 2.13
CA VAL A 323 -19.40 -22.82 2.76
C VAL A 323 -18.28 -22.14 3.53
N TYR A 324 -18.26 -22.40 4.83
CA TYR A 324 -17.22 -21.94 5.74
C TYR A 324 -17.10 -22.93 6.91
N VAL A 325 -15.90 -22.99 7.48
CA VAL A 325 -15.54 -23.84 8.63
C VAL A 325 -15.85 -23.11 9.94
N ASN A 326 -15.53 -21.82 10.02
CA ASN A 326 -15.72 -21.02 11.22
C ASN A 326 -16.03 -19.55 10.87
N SER A 327 -16.51 -18.79 11.84
CA SER A 327 -16.60 -17.33 11.74
C SER A 327 -16.62 -16.73 13.14
N THR A 328 -16.20 -15.48 13.28
CA THR A 328 -16.41 -14.73 14.52
C THR A 328 -17.53 -13.72 14.30
N SER A 329 -18.64 -13.93 15.00
CA SER A 329 -19.73 -12.96 15.02
C SER A 329 -19.41 -11.83 16.00
N LEU A 330 -19.61 -10.60 15.56
CA LEU A 330 -19.32 -9.39 16.31
C LEU A 330 -20.55 -8.49 16.34
N VAL A 331 -20.84 -7.98 17.53
CA VAL A 331 -21.86 -6.96 17.75
C VAL A 331 -21.22 -5.60 17.47
N LEU A 332 -21.00 -5.34 16.19
CA LEU A 332 -20.34 -4.16 15.66
C LEU A 332 -21.04 -3.81 14.36
N ILE A 333 -21.28 -2.53 14.13
CA ILE A 333 -21.83 -2.06 12.87
C ILE A 333 -20.88 -2.42 11.72
N TRP A 334 -21.43 -2.56 10.51
CA TRP A 334 -20.70 -2.96 9.30
C TRP A 334 -19.34 -2.25 9.15
N GLU A 335 -19.30 -0.95 9.44
CA GLU A 335 -18.08 -0.13 9.34
C GLU A 335 -17.00 -0.45 10.38
N GLU A 336 -17.40 -0.75 11.61
CA GLU A 336 -16.49 -1.18 12.68
C GLU A 336 -15.95 -2.57 12.40
N CYS A 337 -16.77 -3.43 11.78
CA CYS A 337 -16.36 -4.74 11.32
C CYS A 337 -15.35 -4.69 10.18
N LEU A 338 -15.59 -3.83 9.19
CA LEU A 338 -14.62 -3.57 8.14
C LEU A 338 -13.31 -3.09 8.74
N ALA A 339 -13.32 -2.08 9.60
CA ALA A 339 -12.10 -1.56 10.23
C ALA A 339 -11.35 -2.62 11.05
N LYS A 340 -12.09 -3.42 11.82
CA LYS A 340 -11.52 -4.52 12.61
C LYS A 340 -10.93 -5.61 11.72
N CYS A 341 -11.56 -5.90 10.59
CA CYS A 341 -11.03 -6.81 9.61
C CYS A 341 -9.78 -6.22 8.98
N THR A 342 -9.83 -4.99 8.43
CA THR A 342 -8.68 -4.30 7.81
C THR A 342 -7.45 -4.30 8.73
N GLY A 343 -7.61 -3.94 10.00
CA GLY A 343 -6.53 -3.93 10.99
C GLY A 343 -6.09 -5.31 11.52
N ASN A 344 -6.77 -6.39 11.16
CA ASN A 344 -6.38 -7.76 11.50
C ASN A 344 -5.75 -8.46 10.31
N ASP A 345 -4.46 -8.78 10.41
CA ASP A 345 -3.70 -9.48 9.36
C ASP A 345 -4.35 -10.80 8.94
N LEU A 346 -4.99 -11.52 9.85
CA LEU A 346 -5.59 -12.82 9.55
C LEU A 346 -7.01 -12.74 8.99
N CYS A 347 -7.65 -11.57 9.05
CA CYS A 347 -9.01 -11.43 8.53
C CYS A 347 -8.98 -11.35 7.00
N VAL A 348 -9.72 -12.25 6.34
CA VAL A 348 -9.85 -12.28 4.88
C VAL A 348 -11.15 -11.64 4.40
N ALA A 349 -12.24 -11.78 5.18
CA ALA A 349 -13.54 -11.33 4.73
C ALA A 349 -14.47 -10.94 5.88
N VAL A 350 -15.50 -10.17 5.55
CA VAL A 350 -16.56 -9.71 6.44
C VAL A 350 -17.89 -9.90 5.74
N HIS A 351 -18.90 -10.37 6.47
CA HIS A 351 -20.28 -10.44 6.03
C HIS A 351 -21.19 -9.80 7.07
N THR A 352 -22.24 -9.10 6.66
CA THR A 352 -23.24 -8.59 7.60
C THR A 352 -24.24 -9.68 7.95
N ILE A 353 -24.65 -9.77 9.21
CA ILE A 353 -25.58 -10.80 9.71
C ILE A 353 -26.76 -10.18 10.46
N GLY A 354 -27.52 -9.32 9.78
CA GLY A 354 -28.72 -8.68 10.33
C GLY A 354 -28.47 -7.80 11.57
N ASP A 355 -29.44 -6.96 11.93
CA ASP A 355 -29.45 -6.16 13.16
C ASP A 355 -28.18 -5.33 13.45
N GLY A 356 -27.45 -4.93 12.40
CA GLY A 356 -26.20 -4.18 12.54
C GLY A 356 -25.03 -4.99 13.10
N ASN A 357 -25.08 -6.33 13.05
CA ASN A 357 -23.99 -7.22 13.43
C ASN A 357 -23.23 -7.72 12.20
N CYS A 358 -22.02 -8.23 12.41
CA CYS A 358 -21.24 -8.83 11.32
C CYS A 358 -20.57 -10.15 11.72
N GLN A 359 -20.16 -10.89 10.70
CA GLN A 359 -19.25 -12.00 10.79
C GLN A 359 -17.93 -11.60 10.14
N ILE A 360 -16.83 -11.86 10.84
CA ILE A 360 -15.50 -11.83 10.26
C ILE A 360 -15.02 -13.25 10.03
N PHE A 361 -14.33 -13.45 8.92
CA PHE A 361 -13.73 -14.71 8.52
C PHE A 361 -12.22 -14.54 8.49
N GLU A 362 -11.50 -15.45 9.13
CA GLU A 362 -10.05 -15.54 9.00
C GLU A 362 -9.68 -16.46 7.84
N PHE A 363 -8.43 -16.38 7.37
CA PHE A 363 -7.96 -17.25 6.30
C PHE A 363 -8.10 -18.73 6.66
N GLY A 364 -8.68 -19.51 5.75
CA GLY A 364 -9.00 -20.94 5.95
C GLY A 364 -10.39 -21.19 6.54
N ASP A 365 -11.04 -20.17 7.09
CA ASP A 365 -12.38 -20.32 7.63
C ASP A 365 -13.45 -20.20 6.54
N LEU A 366 -13.25 -19.39 5.50
CA LEU A 366 -14.20 -19.18 4.42
C LEU A 366 -13.78 -19.97 3.17
N GLN A 367 -14.71 -20.68 2.53
CA GLN A 367 -14.44 -21.45 1.30
C GLN A 367 -15.22 -20.92 0.10
N THR A 368 -16.51 -20.63 0.26
CA THR A 368 -17.31 -20.10 -0.84
C THR A 368 -18.30 -19.05 -0.36
N VAL A 369 -18.51 -18.05 -1.22
CA VAL A 369 -19.51 -17.00 -1.06
C VAL A 369 -20.26 -16.89 -2.35
N LYS A 370 -21.59 -16.93 -2.28
CA LYS A 370 -22.44 -16.75 -3.46
C LYS A 370 -22.81 -15.30 -3.63
N ARG A 371 -22.76 -14.82 -4.87
CA ARG A 371 -23.21 -13.47 -5.23
C ARG A 371 -24.69 -13.32 -4.91
N SER A 372 -25.01 -12.22 -4.23
CA SER A 372 -26.37 -11.87 -3.86
C SER A 372 -26.81 -10.61 -4.59
N SER A 373 -28.09 -10.54 -4.96
CA SER A 373 -28.74 -9.30 -5.42
C SER A 373 -29.23 -8.44 -4.25
N ASP A 374 -29.38 -9.03 -3.06
CA ASP A 374 -29.86 -8.35 -1.85
C ASP A 374 -28.89 -7.26 -1.39
N ILE A 375 -29.41 -6.05 -1.18
CA ILE A 375 -28.65 -4.87 -0.75
C ILE A 375 -28.18 -4.98 0.71
N GLU A 376 -28.93 -5.72 1.53
CA GLU A 376 -28.57 -5.96 2.92
C GLU A 376 -27.57 -7.09 3.06
N SER A 377 -27.29 -7.89 2.02
CA SER A 377 -26.27 -8.95 2.03
C SER A 377 -24.87 -8.40 1.73
N LYS A 378 -24.44 -7.42 2.54
CA LYS A 378 -23.10 -6.82 2.41
C LYS A 378 -22.02 -7.85 2.72
N PHE A 379 -21.06 -7.93 1.82
CA PHE A 379 -19.88 -8.77 1.96
C PHE A 379 -18.65 -7.94 1.63
N ALA A 380 -17.51 -8.24 2.19
CA ALA A 380 -16.27 -7.58 1.81
C ALA A 380 -15.12 -8.54 2.00
N TYR A 381 -14.11 -8.45 1.14
CA TYR A 381 -12.94 -9.30 1.26
C TYR A 381 -11.68 -8.52 0.91
N LYS A 382 -10.56 -8.98 1.48
CA LYS A 382 -9.24 -8.43 1.24
C LYS A 382 -8.62 -9.09 0.03
N ILE A 383 -8.08 -8.27 -0.87
CA ILE A 383 -7.06 -8.69 -1.82
C ILE A 383 -5.76 -8.00 -1.39
N LYS A 384 -4.78 -8.79 -0.95
CA LYS A 384 -3.42 -8.33 -0.84
C LYS A 384 -2.73 -8.72 -2.15
N ASN A 385 -2.28 -7.75 -2.92
CA ASN A 385 -1.49 -8.03 -4.11
C ASN A 385 -0.17 -7.26 -4.10
N GLY A 386 0.95 -7.99 -4.08
CA GLY A 386 2.30 -7.42 -4.20
C GLY A 386 2.81 -7.26 -5.65
N ASN A 387 2.12 -7.81 -6.64
CA ASN A 387 2.47 -7.81 -8.07
C ASN A 387 1.49 -7.05 -8.97
N LEU A 388 0.30 -6.69 -8.49
CA LEU A 388 -0.59 -5.82 -9.26
C LEU A 388 -0.06 -4.40 -9.20
N SER A 389 0.41 -3.93 -10.34
CA SER A 389 0.59 -2.50 -10.61
C SER A 389 -0.74 -1.74 -10.58
N THR A 390 -1.91 -2.37 -10.40
CA THR A 390 -3.23 -1.70 -10.37
C THR A 390 -4.20 -2.41 -9.44
N CYS A 391 -4.95 -1.71 -8.59
CA CYS A 391 -6.05 -2.35 -7.84
C CYS A 391 -7.09 -2.96 -8.80
N PRO A 392 -7.54 -4.21 -8.59
CA PRO A 392 -8.45 -4.88 -9.51
C PRO A 392 -9.77 -4.11 -9.66
N ALA A 393 -10.17 -3.86 -10.91
CA ALA A 393 -11.33 -3.04 -11.27
C ALA A 393 -12.68 -3.72 -10.96
N ASP A 394 -12.70 -5.04 -10.79
CA ASP A 394 -13.90 -5.85 -10.65
C ASP A 394 -13.82 -6.80 -9.43
N ASP A 395 -14.98 -7.16 -8.88
CA ASP A 395 -15.12 -8.16 -7.81
C ASP A 395 -14.89 -9.60 -8.30
N THR A 396 -14.75 -9.80 -9.61
CA THR A 396 -14.47 -11.12 -10.20
C THR A 396 -12.98 -11.44 -10.31
N VAL A 397 -12.10 -10.49 -9.96
CA VAL A 397 -10.66 -10.70 -10.09
C VAL A 397 -10.17 -11.69 -9.03
N GLY A 398 -9.72 -12.84 -9.51
CA GLY A 398 -9.07 -13.87 -8.72
C GLY A 398 -7.55 -13.71 -8.70
N GLU A 399 -6.91 -14.15 -7.61
CA GLU A 399 -5.46 -14.19 -7.52
C GLU A 399 -4.98 -15.21 -6.48
N THR A 400 -3.78 -15.73 -6.70
CA THR A 400 -3.01 -16.45 -5.69
C THR A 400 -2.06 -15.49 -4.99
N ASN A 401 -2.18 -15.37 -3.67
CA ASN A 401 -1.30 -14.57 -2.84
C ASN A 401 -0.93 -15.26 -1.53
N PHE A 402 -0.19 -14.56 -0.68
CA PHE A 402 0.25 -15.07 0.60
C PHE A 402 0.11 -14.03 1.71
N ILE A 403 -0.04 -14.50 2.94
CA ILE A 403 -0.13 -13.63 4.10
C ILE A 403 0.77 -14.10 5.23
N PHE A 404 1.28 -13.11 5.97
CA PHE A 404 1.87 -13.30 7.28
C PHE A 404 0.90 -12.75 8.32
N GLY A 405 0.81 -13.41 9.47
CA GLY A 405 0.08 -12.89 10.61
C GLY A 405 0.64 -13.44 11.90
N THR A 406 -0.07 -13.18 13.00
CA THR A 406 0.27 -13.73 14.31
C THR A 406 -0.90 -14.56 14.83
N ASN A 407 -0.64 -15.84 15.12
CA ASN A 407 -1.64 -16.71 15.72
C ASN A 407 -2.01 -16.21 17.12
N ARG A 408 -3.28 -15.89 17.35
CA ARG A 408 -3.74 -15.28 18.61
C ARG A 408 -3.47 -16.12 19.86
N THR A 409 -3.62 -17.43 19.75
CA THR A 409 -3.50 -18.34 20.91
C THR A 409 -2.04 -18.54 21.31
N SER A 410 -1.15 -18.68 20.33
CA SER A 410 0.25 -19.03 20.58
C SER A 410 1.22 -17.85 20.47
N GLY A 411 0.81 -16.72 19.90
CA GLY A 411 1.67 -15.59 19.55
C GLY A 411 2.69 -15.89 18.44
N ARG A 412 2.63 -17.09 17.84
CA ARG A 412 3.57 -17.54 16.81
C ARG A 412 3.24 -16.87 15.48
N GLN A 413 4.25 -16.50 14.73
CA GLN A 413 4.08 -16.05 13.35
C GLN A 413 3.48 -17.18 12.51
N VAL A 414 2.51 -16.84 11.66
CA VAL A 414 1.80 -17.76 10.77
C VAL A 414 1.91 -17.29 9.32
N TYR A 415 2.04 -18.24 8.41
CA TYR A 415 2.09 -18.05 6.98
C TYR A 415 1.00 -18.88 6.32
N LEU A 416 0.38 -18.31 5.28
CA LEU A 416 -0.61 -19.04 4.50
C LEU A 416 -0.61 -18.55 3.04
N ASP A 417 -0.60 -19.50 2.10
CA ASP A 417 -0.91 -19.25 0.70
C ASP A 417 -2.41 -19.38 0.48
N TYR A 418 -3.01 -18.41 -0.22
CA TYR A 418 -4.41 -18.44 -0.58
C TYR A 418 -4.59 -18.11 -2.06
N THR A 419 -5.66 -18.65 -2.64
CA THR A 419 -6.16 -18.34 -3.97
C THR A 419 -7.60 -17.92 -3.86
N LEU A 420 -7.87 -16.70 -4.31
CA LEU A 420 -9.22 -16.23 -4.56
C LEU A 420 -9.54 -16.45 -6.04
N SER A 421 -10.73 -16.95 -6.36
CA SER A 421 -11.22 -16.99 -7.74
C SER A 421 -12.72 -16.73 -7.79
N PHE A 422 -13.22 -16.26 -8.93
CA PHE A 422 -14.65 -16.11 -9.17
C PHE A 422 -15.09 -17.08 -10.26
N ASP A 423 -16.09 -17.90 -9.97
CA ASP A 423 -16.72 -18.77 -10.94
C ASP A 423 -17.97 -18.09 -11.51
N GLN A 424 -17.88 -17.69 -12.80
CA GLN A 424 -18.98 -17.03 -13.51
C GLN A 424 -20.21 -17.93 -13.66
N THR A 425 -20.05 -19.26 -13.67
CA THR A 425 -21.17 -20.19 -13.88
C THR A 425 -22.02 -20.31 -12.62
N SER A 426 -21.37 -20.48 -11.47
CA SER A 426 -22.06 -20.55 -10.17
C SER A 426 -22.36 -19.19 -9.56
N GLN A 427 -21.77 -18.11 -10.12
CA GLN A 427 -21.80 -16.75 -9.55
C GLN A 427 -21.27 -16.73 -8.11
N SER A 428 -20.17 -17.44 -7.86
CA SER A 428 -19.60 -17.60 -6.52
C SER A 428 -18.10 -17.29 -6.48
N TRP A 429 -17.69 -16.64 -5.40
CA TRP A 429 -16.28 -16.49 -5.02
C TRP A 429 -15.82 -17.74 -4.29
N ASN A 430 -14.66 -18.25 -4.71
CA ASN A 430 -14.00 -19.39 -4.11
C ASN A 430 -12.73 -18.93 -3.41
N PHE A 431 -12.64 -19.24 -2.12
CA PHE A 431 -11.53 -18.97 -1.23
C PHE A 431 -10.84 -20.29 -0.95
N GLN A 432 -9.73 -20.53 -1.66
CA GLN A 432 -8.90 -21.70 -1.44
C GLN A 432 -7.67 -21.28 -0.64
N SER A 433 -7.33 -22.06 0.36
CA SER A 433 -6.27 -21.70 1.29
C SER A 433 -5.50 -22.97 1.65
N THR A 434 -4.18 -22.88 1.66
CA THR A 434 -3.34 -23.95 2.18
C THR A 434 -3.44 -24.04 3.70
N SER A 435 -3.06 -25.18 4.29
CA SER A 435 -3.00 -25.29 5.75
C SER A 435 -2.03 -24.25 6.33
N PRO A 436 -2.42 -23.51 7.39
CA PRO A 436 -1.55 -22.52 8.02
C PRO A 436 -0.25 -23.15 8.49
N ARG A 437 0.89 -22.54 8.14
CA ARG A 437 2.21 -22.95 8.61
C ARG A 437 2.66 -22.03 9.72
N LEU A 438 3.19 -22.57 10.82
CA LEU A 438 3.58 -21.79 11.99
C LEU A 438 5.09 -21.87 12.25
N CYS A 439 5.69 -20.74 12.60
CA CYS A 439 7.04 -20.74 13.15
C CYS A 439 7.09 -21.44 14.50
N PRO A 440 8.16 -22.14 14.91
CA PRO A 440 8.17 -22.99 16.11
C PRO A 440 7.82 -22.29 17.43
N SER A 441 8.17 -21.02 17.57
CA SER A 441 7.92 -20.20 18.77
C SER A 441 7.80 -18.71 18.39
N THR A 442 7.45 -17.88 19.37
CA THR A 442 7.32 -16.42 19.22
C THR A 442 8.64 -15.68 18.98
N THR A 443 9.78 -16.33 19.20
CA THR A 443 11.12 -15.75 18.98
C THR A 443 11.53 -15.72 17.51
N TYR A 444 10.80 -16.44 16.65
CA TYR A 444 11.06 -16.46 15.21
C TYR A 444 10.22 -15.41 14.49
N LYS A 445 10.81 -14.78 13.48
CA LYS A 445 10.09 -13.99 12.47
C LYS A 445 9.98 -14.77 11.16
N MET A 446 8.82 -14.73 10.53
CA MET A 446 8.56 -15.43 9.27
C MET A 446 8.88 -14.53 8.08
N PHE A 447 9.55 -15.10 7.08
CA PHE A 447 9.88 -14.44 5.81
C PHE A 447 9.54 -15.37 4.65
N LYS A 448 9.28 -14.80 3.47
CA LYS A 448 9.06 -15.58 2.23
C LYS A 448 10.34 -15.51 1.41
N ARG A 449 10.94 -16.66 1.17
CA ARG A 449 12.09 -16.85 0.26
C ARG A 449 11.64 -17.52 -1.03
N PRO A 450 12.48 -17.59 -2.08
CA PRO A 450 12.12 -18.24 -3.35
C PRO A 450 11.62 -19.68 -3.22
N LEU A 451 12.07 -20.41 -2.19
CA LEU A 451 11.68 -21.81 -1.93
C LEU A 451 10.57 -21.96 -0.87
N GLY A 452 9.88 -20.87 -0.54
CA GLY A 452 8.75 -20.86 0.38
C GLY A 452 9.02 -20.09 1.68
N PRO A 453 8.13 -20.22 2.67
CA PRO A 453 8.25 -19.50 3.94
C PRO A 453 9.36 -20.09 4.82
N TRP A 454 10.09 -19.23 5.53
CA TRP A 454 11.14 -19.59 6.47
C TRP A 454 11.02 -18.79 7.75
N CYS A 455 11.26 -19.45 8.88
CA CYS A 455 11.27 -18.84 10.19
C CYS A 455 12.71 -18.57 10.61
N ILE A 456 13.04 -17.30 10.82
CA ILE A 456 14.38 -16.84 11.16
C ILE A 456 14.38 -16.36 12.61
N ASP A 457 15.35 -16.85 13.38
CA ASP A 457 15.60 -16.51 14.77
C ASP A 457 16.98 -15.87 14.91
N PHE A 458 17.07 -14.90 15.83
CA PHE A 458 18.31 -14.26 16.24
C PHE A 458 18.52 -14.52 17.73
N SER A 459 19.64 -15.15 18.08
CA SER A 459 19.95 -15.44 19.47
C SER A 459 21.42 -15.23 19.81
N SER A 460 21.69 -14.85 21.06
CA SER A 460 23.04 -14.67 21.60
C SER A 460 23.39 -15.79 22.57
N ASN A 461 24.61 -16.32 22.51
CA ASN A 461 25.12 -17.26 23.51
C ASN A 461 25.88 -16.54 24.63
N SER A 462 26.01 -17.23 25.77
CA SER A 462 26.78 -16.75 26.93
C SER A 462 28.30 -16.65 26.73
N GLY A 463 28.83 -17.04 25.57
CA GLY A 463 30.26 -16.99 25.27
C GLY A 463 30.55 -16.95 23.77
N CYS A 464 31.75 -16.51 23.43
CA CYS A 464 32.19 -16.39 22.04
C CYS A 464 32.55 -17.77 21.47
N ARG A 465 32.06 -18.07 20.27
CA ARG A 465 32.16 -19.38 19.62
C ARG A 465 32.53 -19.22 18.15
N ASN A 466 33.20 -20.23 17.61
CA ASN A 466 33.58 -20.26 16.21
C ASN A 466 32.41 -20.71 15.33
N TYR A 467 32.59 -20.58 14.01
CA TYR A 467 31.54 -20.87 13.04
C TYR A 467 30.99 -22.29 13.16
N THR A 468 31.87 -23.30 13.25
CA THR A 468 31.47 -24.71 13.32
C THR A 468 30.64 -25.01 14.57
N ALA A 469 31.04 -24.46 15.72
CA ALA A 469 30.29 -24.62 16.96
C ALA A 469 28.88 -24.00 16.84
N ILE A 470 28.77 -22.82 16.22
CA ILE A 470 27.49 -22.12 16.05
C ILE A 470 26.59 -22.82 15.02
N SER A 471 27.16 -23.27 13.91
CA SER A 471 26.46 -24.09 12.93
C SER A 471 25.87 -25.35 13.57
N SER A 472 26.64 -26.02 14.45
CA SER A 472 26.16 -27.18 15.20
C SER A 472 25.01 -26.86 16.17
N ILE A 473 24.93 -25.63 16.69
CA ILE A 473 23.82 -25.20 17.56
C ILE A 473 22.54 -25.05 16.74
N CYS A 474 22.63 -24.48 15.54
CA CYS A 474 21.45 -24.37 14.67
C CYS A 474 20.90 -25.75 14.29
N THR A 475 21.77 -26.74 14.01
CA THR A 475 21.37 -28.08 13.57
C THR A 475 20.95 -29.04 14.70
N ARG A 476 20.90 -28.58 15.96
CA ARG A 476 20.34 -29.38 17.07
C ARG A 476 18.85 -29.70 16.89
N MET A 477 18.14 -28.85 16.16
CA MET A 477 16.74 -29.10 15.80
C MET A 477 16.67 -29.62 14.35
N PRO A 478 15.88 -30.67 14.08
CA PRO A 478 15.66 -31.13 12.71
C PRO A 478 15.23 -29.99 11.80
N ASN A 479 15.77 -29.95 10.58
CA ASN A 479 15.47 -28.95 9.55
C ASN A 479 15.78 -27.49 9.93
N ARG A 480 16.56 -27.25 10.99
CA ARG A 480 17.10 -25.93 11.35
C ARG A 480 18.57 -25.84 10.96
N PHE A 481 18.95 -24.71 10.37
CA PHE A 481 20.30 -24.47 9.85
C PHE A 481 20.76 -23.07 10.20
N LEU A 482 22.06 -22.82 10.17
CA LEU A 482 22.58 -21.46 10.16
C LEU A 482 22.04 -20.77 8.90
N SER A 483 21.46 -19.58 9.06
CA SER A 483 20.80 -18.88 7.96
C SER A 483 21.62 -17.71 7.45
N GLY A 484 21.56 -17.51 6.14
CA GLY A 484 21.99 -16.29 5.49
C GLY A 484 20.87 -15.26 5.49
N ILE A 485 21.13 -14.13 4.87
CA ILE A 485 20.20 -13.03 4.68
C ILE A 485 19.82 -13.00 3.20
N ASP A 486 18.52 -13.13 2.91
CA ASP A 486 18.00 -13.21 1.55
C ASP A 486 17.43 -11.88 1.06
N THR A 487 16.80 -11.11 1.96
CA THR A 487 16.11 -9.86 1.63
C THR A 487 16.52 -8.69 2.54
N PRO A 488 16.31 -7.43 2.11
CA PRO A 488 16.49 -6.23 2.96
C PRO A 488 15.75 -6.31 4.30
N GLU A 489 14.54 -6.87 4.30
CA GLU A 489 13.70 -6.99 5.49
C GLU A 489 14.30 -7.97 6.52
N GLU A 490 14.93 -9.04 6.04
CA GLU A 490 15.67 -9.97 6.91
C GLU A 490 16.89 -9.28 7.55
N PHE A 491 17.59 -8.41 6.80
CA PHE A 491 18.71 -7.63 7.32
C PHE A 491 18.25 -6.65 8.41
N GLU A 492 17.20 -5.87 8.15
CA GLU A 492 16.66 -4.92 9.12
C GLU A 492 16.08 -5.61 10.35
N PHE A 493 15.51 -6.82 10.20
CA PHE A 493 15.12 -7.64 11.35
C PHE A 493 16.32 -7.99 12.24
N ILE A 494 17.42 -8.49 11.66
CA ILE A 494 18.64 -8.85 12.42
C ILE A 494 19.22 -7.62 13.11
N LYS A 495 19.28 -6.48 12.41
CA LYS A 495 19.74 -5.20 12.96
C LYS A 495 18.85 -4.72 14.11
N GLY A 496 17.52 -4.81 13.97
CA GLY A 496 16.57 -4.49 15.03
C GLY A 496 16.73 -5.37 16.28
N GLN A 497 17.01 -6.67 16.09
CA GLN A 497 17.31 -7.58 17.21
C GLN A 497 18.62 -7.21 17.92
N ALA A 498 19.67 -6.89 17.16
CA ALA A 498 20.93 -6.41 17.73
C ALA A 498 20.73 -5.10 18.51
N ALA A 499 19.89 -4.18 18.01
CA ALA A 499 19.52 -2.95 18.71
C ALA A 499 18.77 -3.23 20.02
N ALA A 500 17.79 -4.16 20.01
CA ALA A 500 17.03 -4.56 21.19
C ALA A 500 17.92 -5.18 22.28
N MET A 501 18.98 -5.90 21.88
CA MET A 501 20.01 -6.40 22.80
C MET A 501 21.04 -5.35 23.24
N ARG A 502 20.85 -4.08 22.84
CA ARG A 502 21.71 -2.93 23.14
C ARG A 502 23.12 -3.03 22.55
N TRP A 503 23.31 -3.85 21.52
CA TRP A 503 24.63 -4.01 20.87
C TRP A 503 25.08 -2.76 20.11
N LEU A 504 24.13 -1.92 19.70
CA LEU A 504 24.41 -0.63 19.07
C LEU A 504 24.78 0.48 20.09
N ASN A 505 24.80 0.18 21.40
CA ASN A 505 25.15 1.13 22.46
C ASN A 505 26.65 1.05 22.80
N ALA A 506 27.31 2.21 22.90
CA ALA A 506 28.75 2.35 23.10
C ALA A 506 29.30 1.78 24.41
N SER A 507 28.44 1.46 25.38
CA SER A 507 28.84 0.92 26.70
C SER A 507 28.90 -0.61 26.76
N TYR A 508 28.50 -1.32 25.70
CA TYR A 508 28.50 -2.79 25.66
C TYR A 508 29.68 -3.34 24.84
N PRO A 509 30.15 -4.57 25.15
CA PRO A 509 31.13 -5.25 24.31
C PRO A 509 30.63 -5.32 22.87
N LEU A 510 31.51 -5.19 21.88
CA LEU A 510 31.12 -5.40 20.49
C LEU A 510 30.72 -6.87 20.30
N TYR A 511 29.57 -7.10 19.70
CA TYR A 511 29.06 -8.44 19.41
C TYR A 511 28.85 -8.59 17.91
N ALA A 512 29.07 -9.82 17.46
CA ALA A 512 28.77 -10.26 16.11
C ALA A 512 28.00 -11.60 16.16
N VAL A 513 27.19 -11.82 15.14
CA VAL A 513 26.48 -13.09 14.93
C VAL A 513 26.96 -13.76 13.67
N TRP A 514 27.09 -15.08 13.72
CA TRP A 514 27.40 -15.86 12.52
C TRP A 514 26.20 -15.99 11.61
N LEU A 515 26.47 -15.90 10.30
CA LEU A 515 25.51 -16.10 9.22
C LEU A 515 25.94 -17.29 8.36
N SER A 516 25.01 -17.90 7.62
CA SER A 516 25.35 -18.93 6.65
C SER A 516 26.18 -18.35 5.51
N GLY A 517 27.33 -18.95 5.26
CA GLY A 517 28.17 -18.61 4.11
C GLY A 517 29.61 -18.95 4.37
N VAL A 518 30.13 -19.94 3.63
CA VAL A 518 31.55 -20.29 3.63
C VAL A 518 32.11 -20.05 2.24
N LYS A 519 33.29 -19.44 2.13
CA LYS A 519 33.95 -19.16 0.86
C LYS A 519 34.14 -20.47 0.09
N LYS A 520 33.82 -20.48 -1.21
CA LYS A 520 33.99 -21.68 -2.02
C LYS A 520 35.47 -22.06 -2.10
N PRO A 521 35.82 -23.36 -2.09
CA PRO A 521 37.21 -23.82 -2.13
C PRO A 521 38.02 -23.24 -3.30
N GLU A 522 37.37 -23.04 -4.46
CA GLU A 522 37.96 -22.47 -5.67
C GLU A 522 38.39 -20.98 -5.56
N PHE A 523 38.00 -20.29 -4.47
CA PHE A 523 38.30 -18.87 -4.25
C PHE A 523 39.12 -18.61 -2.96
N VAL A 524 39.55 -19.64 -2.25
CA VAL A 524 40.42 -19.51 -1.07
C VAL A 524 41.81 -19.02 -1.51
N GLY A 525 42.30 -17.91 -0.94
CA GLY A 525 43.62 -17.33 -1.26
C GLY A 525 43.70 -16.42 -2.49
N ASN A 526 42.61 -16.20 -3.23
CA ASN A 526 42.59 -15.32 -4.41
C ASN A 526 42.03 -13.93 -4.10
N ALA A 527 42.90 -12.91 -4.10
CA ALA A 527 42.55 -11.51 -3.83
C ALA A 527 41.77 -10.81 -4.98
N SER A 528 41.71 -11.42 -6.16
CA SER A 528 40.97 -10.88 -7.33
C SER A 528 39.47 -11.17 -7.30
N CYS A 529 38.99 -11.91 -6.31
CA CYS A 529 37.58 -12.21 -6.12
C CYS A 529 36.92 -11.17 -5.21
N GLN A 530 36.55 -10.01 -5.76
CA GLN A 530 35.64 -9.07 -5.11
C GLN A 530 34.19 -9.46 -5.45
N GLY A 531 33.39 -9.85 -4.44
CA GLY A 531 32.00 -10.27 -4.59
C GLY A 531 31.70 -11.71 -4.14
N LEU A 532 30.39 -12.05 -4.09
CA LEU A 532 29.74 -13.28 -3.57
C LEU A 532 30.35 -14.61 -4.06
N SER A 533 31.50 -14.96 -3.50
CA SER A 533 32.20 -16.24 -3.70
C SER A 533 32.02 -17.18 -2.51
N HIS A 534 30.94 -17.01 -1.75
CA HIS A 534 30.57 -17.87 -0.61
C HIS A 534 29.41 -18.79 -1.00
N SER A 535 29.56 -20.09 -0.75
CA SER A 535 28.47 -21.05 -0.84
C SER A 535 27.63 -20.96 0.43
N PRO A 536 26.30 -20.82 0.32
CA PRO A 536 25.42 -21.03 1.46
C PRO A 536 25.64 -22.45 1.99
N THR A 537 25.79 -22.60 3.31
CA THR A 537 25.74 -23.93 3.94
C THR A 537 24.32 -24.47 4.06
N GLN A 538 23.32 -23.70 3.60
CA GLN A 538 21.91 -24.05 3.58
C GLN A 538 21.50 -24.48 2.16
N PRO A 539 20.77 -25.60 1.97
CA PRO A 539 20.42 -26.10 0.63
C PRO A 539 19.48 -25.21 -0.19
N TYR A 540 18.94 -24.14 0.42
CA TYR A 540 17.71 -23.47 -0.03
C TYR A 540 17.83 -21.94 -0.18
N LEU A 541 19.04 -21.40 -0.06
CA LEU A 541 19.30 -19.99 -0.37
C LEU A 541 19.53 -19.82 -1.88
N PRO A 542 19.04 -18.75 -2.52
CA PRO A 542 19.38 -18.46 -3.91
C PRO A 542 20.88 -18.20 -4.06
N THR A 543 21.39 -18.37 -5.27
CA THR A 543 22.82 -18.30 -5.59
C THR A 543 23.47 -16.92 -5.40
N ARG A 544 22.70 -15.89 -5.00
CA ARG A 544 23.17 -14.50 -4.80
C ARG A 544 22.39 -13.77 -3.68
N PRO A 545 22.82 -13.83 -2.41
CA PRO A 545 22.27 -12.99 -1.34
C PRO A 545 22.66 -11.51 -1.47
N VAL A 546 21.83 -10.59 -0.98
CA VAL A 546 22.11 -9.15 -0.90
C VAL A 546 23.16 -8.89 0.20
N ILE A 547 24.31 -8.31 -0.13
CA ILE A 547 25.33 -7.95 0.87
C ILE A 547 25.23 -6.46 1.23
N TYR A 548 24.80 -6.18 2.46
CA TYR A 548 25.04 -4.89 3.13
C TYR A 548 26.41 -4.93 3.77
N SER A 549 27.43 -4.51 3.03
CA SER A 549 28.80 -4.68 3.49
C SER A 549 29.28 -3.50 4.33
N THR A 550 30.15 -3.78 5.31
CA THR A 550 30.92 -2.71 5.96
C THR A 550 31.97 -2.17 5.00
N ARG A 551 32.39 -0.90 5.16
CA ARG A 551 33.33 -0.23 4.25
C ARG A 551 34.58 -1.09 3.99
N GLY A 552 34.78 -1.51 2.74
CA GLY A 552 35.94 -2.30 2.32
C GLY A 552 35.86 -3.81 2.59
N LYS A 553 34.72 -4.32 3.06
CA LYS A 553 34.48 -5.76 3.29
C LYS A 553 33.39 -6.30 2.36
N PRO A 554 33.32 -7.62 2.11
CA PRO A 554 34.37 -8.59 2.40
C PRO A 554 35.64 -8.31 1.58
N ASP A 555 36.81 -8.27 2.24
CA ASP A 555 38.08 -7.79 1.67
C ASP A 555 38.91 -8.87 0.96
N GLY A 556 38.38 -10.09 0.85
CA GLY A 556 39.02 -11.20 0.14
C GLY A 556 40.26 -11.78 0.81
N THR A 557 40.69 -11.26 1.97
CA THR A 557 41.90 -11.72 2.67
C THR A 557 41.62 -12.94 3.54
N GLY A 558 41.82 -14.15 3.02
CA GLY A 558 41.89 -15.44 3.76
C GLY A 558 40.70 -15.83 4.66
N ALA A 559 39.75 -14.95 4.93
CA ALA A 559 38.64 -15.12 5.86
C ALA A 559 37.44 -15.67 5.09
N ASP A 560 36.96 -16.81 5.57
CA ASP A 560 36.10 -17.69 4.77
C ASP A 560 34.67 -17.77 5.28
N CYS A 561 34.31 -17.18 6.41
CA CYS A 561 32.96 -17.26 6.99
C CYS A 561 32.28 -15.89 7.13
N LEU A 562 30.96 -15.85 6.99
CA LEU A 562 30.18 -14.61 7.09
C LEU A 562 29.64 -14.36 8.50
N ALA A 563 29.70 -13.11 8.94
CA ALA A 563 29.10 -12.64 10.19
C ALA A 563 28.42 -11.28 9.99
N PHE A 564 27.31 -11.06 10.69
CA PHE A 564 26.78 -9.71 10.89
C PHE A 564 27.50 -9.09 12.09
N ARG A 565 28.15 -7.95 11.88
CA ARG A 565 29.00 -7.27 12.85
C ARG A 565 28.48 -5.87 13.11
N VAL A 566 28.49 -5.48 14.39
CA VAL A 566 28.35 -4.09 14.83
C VAL A 566 29.74 -3.52 15.09
N ASN A 567 30.02 -2.35 14.52
CA ASN A 567 31.29 -1.65 14.66
C ASN A 567 31.24 -0.65 15.82
N SER A 568 32.41 -0.18 16.24
CA SER A 568 32.56 0.82 17.32
C SER A 568 31.94 2.18 16.98
N ASP A 569 31.82 2.52 15.70
CA ASP A 569 31.14 3.72 15.20
C ASP A 569 29.62 3.54 15.08
N ARG A 570 29.08 2.42 15.59
CA ARG A 570 27.66 2.02 15.54
C ARG A 570 27.14 1.69 14.15
N THR A 571 28.00 1.65 13.13
CA THR A 571 27.63 1.06 11.85
C THR A 571 27.53 -0.46 12.01
N CYS A 572 26.71 -1.10 11.19
CA CYS A 572 26.61 -2.55 11.17
C CYS A 572 26.52 -3.05 9.74
N GLY A 573 27.00 -4.26 9.52
CA GLY A 573 26.95 -4.88 8.20
C GLY A 573 27.51 -6.30 8.22
N ILE A 574 27.56 -6.90 7.05
CA ILE A 574 28.12 -8.22 6.83
C ILE A 574 29.64 -8.08 6.65
N ASP A 575 30.38 -8.88 7.41
CA ASP A 575 31.84 -8.96 7.41
C ASP A 575 32.27 -10.41 7.12
N ASN A 576 33.46 -10.60 6.57
CA ASN A 576 34.09 -11.91 6.42
C ASN A 576 35.13 -12.11 7.53
N ILE A 577 34.97 -13.18 8.29
CA ILE A 577 35.78 -13.52 9.46
C ILE A 577 36.30 -14.95 9.31
N GLN A 578 37.48 -15.23 9.83
CA GLN A 578 38.04 -16.58 9.84
C GLN A 578 37.11 -17.55 10.60
N CYS A 579 36.81 -18.70 10.01
CA CYS A 579 35.81 -19.61 10.55
C CYS A 579 36.17 -20.20 11.93
N ASP A 580 37.46 -20.26 12.27
CA ASP A 580 37.99 -20.76 13.53
C ASP A 580 38.05 -19.69 14.63
N GLN A 581 37.91 -18.41 14.28
CA GLN A 581 37.92 -17.30 15.22
C GLN A 581 36.70 -17.33 16.14
N ILE A 582 36.93 -17.02 17.41
CA ILE A 582 35.86 -16.76 18.39
C ILE A 582 35.71 -15.26 18.67
N ARG A 583 36.69 -14.45 18.28
CA ARG A 583 36.69 -13.00 18.35
C ARG A 583 37.32 -12.45 17.08
N THR A 584 37.02 -11.20 16.74
CA THR A 584 37.72 -10.49 15.66
C THR A 584 39.22 -10.43 15.93
N SER A 585 40.02 -10.22 14.89
CA SER A 585 41.50 -10.23 14.96
C SER A 585 42.10 -9.19 15.92
N ASP A 586 41.41 -8.07 16.12
CA ASP A 586 41.72 -7.02 17.10
C ASP A 586 41.22 -7.34 18.53
N ASN A 587 40.67 -8.54 18.74
CA ASN A 587 40.10 -9.05 19.98
C ASN A 587 38.91 -8.23 20.54
N SER A 588 38.40 -7.25 19.75
CA SER A 588 37.41 -6.26 20.20
C SER A 588 35.98 -6.80 20.19
N THR A 589 35.67 -7.71 19.27
CA THR A 589 34.30 -8.18 19.01
C THR A 589 34.15 -9.66 19.32
N CYS A 590 33.16 -10.00 20.15
CA CYS A 590 32.80 -11.38 20.48
C CYS A 590 31.85 -11.97 19.44
N LEU A 591 32.23 -13.11 18.85
CA LEU A 591 31.38 -13.86 17.91
C LEU A 591 30.47 -14.80 18.72
N GLY A 592 29.46 -14.19 19.36
CA GLY A 592 28.65 -14.85 20.38
C GLY A 592 27.25 -15.24 19.93
N GLY A 593 26.72 -14.70 18.84
CA GLY A 593 25.36 -14.99 18.41
C GLY A 593 25.23 -15.78 17.12
N GLN A 594 23.99 -16.14 16.81
CA GLN A 594 23.61 -16.95 15.68
C GLN A 594 22.33 -16.42 15.05
N VAL A 595 22.25 -16.55 13.73
CA VAL A 595 21.00 -16.45 12.99
C VAL A 595 20.66 -17.83 12.46
N CYS A 596 19.60 -18.44 12.96
CA CYS A 596 19.19 -19.77 12.52
C CYS A 596 17.85 -19.69 11.79
N GLY A 597 17.72 -20.46 10.71
CA GLY A 597 16.51 -20.58 9.91
C GLY A 597 15.94 -21.99 9.98
N ILE A 598 14.62 -22.11 10.07
CA ILE A 598 13.89 -23.38 10.08
C ILE A 598 12.64 -23.27 9.19
N SER A 599 12.28 -24.36 8.50
CA SER A 599 11.00 -24.40 7.80
C SER A 599 9.85 -24.34 8.81
N PRO A 600 8.80 -23.54 8.57
CA PRO A 600 7.60 -23.57 9.39
C PRO A 600 6.91 -24.93 9.24
N SER A 601 6.22 -25.34 10.30
CA SER A 601 5.45 -26.59 10.41
C SER A 601 3.99 -26.38 10.04
#